data_AF-A0A969FI72-F1
#
_entry.id   AF-A0A969FI72-F1
#
_cell.length_a   1.000
_cell.length_b   1.000
_cell.length_c   1.000
_cell.angle_alpha   90.00
_cell.angle_beta   90.00
_cell.angle_gamma   90.00
#
_symmetry.space_group_name_H-M   'P 1'
#
loop_
_entity.id
_entity.type
_entity.pdbx_description
1 polymer ?
#
loop_
_entity_poly.entity_id
_entity_poly.type
_entity_poly.pdbx_seq_one_letter_code
_entity_poly.pdbx_strand_id
1 'polypeptide(L)'
;MTTAATFYCPHLNANITLSRSRAQHIIEQHPHTWPDFRTEIAATLANPDRIFPSKSDPEAQQFVKWFNTIRTGRYMIVIVVSQNDLDRHWIITAYTMRKLPKHKQYRT
;
A
#
# COMPACT_ATOMS: atom_id res chain seq x y z
N MET A 1 -5.95 -6.56 19.73
CA MET A 1 -4.53 -6.95 19.52
C MET A 1 -4.20 -6.69 18.06
N THR A 2 -3.19 -5.87 17.76
CA THR A 2 -2.79 -5.57 16.38
C THR A 2 -2.03 -6.75 15.78
N THR A 3 -2.61 -7.38 14.75
CA THR A 3 -2.06 -8.58 14.11
C THR A 3 -1.21 -8.24 12.89
N ALA A 4 -0.15 -9.03 12.68
CA ALA A 4 0.60 -9.01 11.42
C ALA A 4 -0.24 -9.65 10.30
N ALA A 5 0.09 -9.33 9.06
CA ALA A 5 -0.56 -9.91 7.89
C ALA A 5 0.45 -10.12 6.74
N THR A 6 0.10 -11.02 5.82
CA THR A 6 0.87 -11.27 4.60
C THR A 6 -0.09 -11.24 3.42
N PHE A 7 0.36 -10.63 2.32
CA PHE A 7 -0.40 -10.47 1.08
C PHE A 7 0.47 -10.87 -0.10
N TYR A 8 -0.06 -11.64 -1.04
CA TYR A 8 0.67 -11.92 -2.28
C TYR A 8 0.53 -10.74 -3.25
N CYS A 9 1.64 -10.30 -3.84
CA CYS A 9 1.69 -9.27 -4.86
C CYS A 9 2.24 -9.87 -6.16
N PRO A 10 1.39 -10.05 -7.19
CA PRO A 10 1.82 -10.58 -8.50
C PRO A 10 2.85 -9.68 -9.20
N HIS A 11 2.77 -8.36 -9.01
CA HIS A 11 3.71 -7.42 -9.64
C HIS A 11 5.16 -7.63 -9.17
N LEU A 12 5.34 -7.96 -7.89
CA LEU A 12 6.64 -8.27 -7.30
C LEU A 12 6.93 -9.78 -7.28
N ASN A 13 5.97 -10.60 -7.73
CA ASN A 13 5.98 -12.06 -7.61
C ASN A 13 6.36 -12.56 -6.20
N ALA A 14 5.93 -11.85 -5.16
CA ALA A 14 6.40 -12.08 -3.80
C ALA A 14 5.30 -11.82 -2.77
N ASN A 15 5.54 -12.33 -1.55
CA ASN A 15 4.69 -12.05 -0.39
C ASN A 15 5.14 -10.75 0.30
N ILE A 16 4.19 -9.83 0.47
CA ILE A 16 4.39 -8.56 1.15
C ILE A 16 3.92 -8.68 2.58
N THR A 17 4.79 -8.36 3.53
CA THR A 17 4.49 -8.46 4.96
C THR A 17 4.04 -7.13 5.54
N LEU A 18 2.97 -7.14 6.34
CA LEU A 18 2.60 -6.07 7.25
C LEU A 18 2.97 -6.50 8.67
N SER A 19 4.03 -5.93 9.23
CA SER A 19 4.44 -6.22 10.60
C SER A 19 3.46 -5.64 11.62
N ARG A 20 3.49 -6.13 12.86
CA ARG A 20 2.65 -5.59 13.95
C ARG A 20 2.91 -4.11 14.21
N SER A 21 4.17 -3.68 14.17
CA SER A 21 4.55 -2.28 14.39
C SER A 21 4.04 -1.36 13.28
N ARG A 22 4.09 -1.80 12.02
CA ARG A 22 3.54 -1.02 10.89
C ARG A 22 2.01 -1.04 10.87
N ALA A 23 1.38 -2.16 11.23
CA ALA A 23 -0.06 -2.22 11.42
C ALA A 23 -0.53 -1.24 12.52
N GLN A 24 0.21 -1.14 13.62
CA GLN A 24 -0.07 -0.20 14.70
C GLN A 24 0.08 1.25 14.22
N HIS A 25 1.16 1.54 13.49
CA HIS A 25 1.37 2.85 12.88
C HIS A 25 0.20 3.26 11.95
N ILE A 26 -0.34 2.34 11.15
CA ILE A 26 -1.50 2.61 10.28
C ILE A 26 -2.74 2.92 11.12
N ILE A 27 -2.99 2.18 12.21
CA ILE A 27 -4.10 2.45 13.12
C ILE A 27 -4.00 3.87 13.71
N GLU A 28 -2.82 4.26 14.16
CA GLU A 28 -2.57 5.53 14.84
C GLU A 28 -2.59 6.73 13.89
N GLN A 29 -1.96 6.61 12.71
CA GLN A 29 -1.79 7.73 11.77
C GLN A 29 -2.91 7.81 10.73
N HIS A 30 -3.58 6.69 10.45
CA HIS A 30 -4.62 6.60 9.43
C HIS A 30 -5.87 5.86 9.95
N PRO A 31 -6.62 6.46 10.91
CA PRO A 31 -7.74 5.80 11.57
C PRO A 31 -8.79 5.23 10.61
N HIS A 32 -9.24 4.03 10.93
CA HIS A 32 -10.15 3.20 10.12
C HIS A 32 -9.58 2.76 8.76
N THR A 33 -8.26 2.68 8.61
CA THR A 33 -7.65 2.00 7.44
C THR A 33 -7.37 0.54 7.75
N TRP A 34 -6.64 0.29 8.84
CA TRP A 34 -6.41 -1.05 9.35
C TRP A 34 -7.18 -1.24 10.66
N PRO A 35 -7.81 -2.40 10.91
CA PRO A 35 -7.94 -3.58 10.03
C PRO A 35 -9.10 -3.48 9.00
N ASP A 36 -9.90 -2.42 9.05
CA ASP A 36 -11.18 -2.29 8.33
C ASP A 36 -11.07 -2.53 6.81
N PHE A 37 -10.00 -2.05 6.17
CA PHE A 37 -9.78 -2.17 4.73
C PHE A 37 -8.71 -3.19 4.35
N ARG A 38 -8.56 -4.26 5.14
CA ARG A 38 -7.61 -5.35 4.85
C ARG A 38 -7.83 -5.95 3.47
N THR A 39 -9.08 -6.13 3.05
CA THR A 39 -9.42 -6.72 1.74
C THR A 39 -9.02 -5.78 0.60
N GLU A 40 -9.23 -4.49 0.76
CA GLU A 40 -8.85 -3.47 -0.22
C GLU A 40 -7.34 -3.29 -0.31
N ILE A 41 -6.60 -3.42 0.81
CA ILE A 41 -5.13 -3.50 0.79
C ILE A 41 -4.68 -4.71 -0.04
N ALA A 42 -5.24 -5.89 0.21
CA ALA A 42 -4.92 -7.10 -0.53
C ALA A 42 -5.21 -6.94 -2.04
N ALA A 43 -6.38 -6.41 -2.38
CA ALA A 43 -6.78 -6.16 -3.77
C ALA A 43 -5.91 -5.10 -4.45
N THR A 44 -5.45 -4.08 -3.71
CA THR A 44 -4.52 -3.06 -4.22
C THR A 44 -3.16 -3.65 -4.56
N LEU A 45 -2.65 -4.57 -3.74
CA LEU A 45 -1.38 -5.26 -4.01
C LEU A 45 -1.51 -6.32 -5.11
N ALA A 46 -2.68 -6.97 -5.21
CA ALA A 46 -2.93 -8.01 -6.20
C ALA A 46 -3.10 -7.44 -7.62
N ASN A 47 -3.83 -6.33 -7.76
CA ASN A 47 -4.13 -5.72 -9.06
C ASN A 47 -4.28 -4.19 -8.93
N PRO A 48 -3.18 -3.44 -8.76
CA PRO A 48 -3.23 -1.99 -8.64
C PRO A 48 -3.69 -1.34 -9.95
N ASP A 49 -4.38 -0.21 -9.86
CA ASP A 49 -4.69 0.60 -11.05
C ASP A 49 -3.44 1.34 -11.53
N ARG A 50 -2.56 1.75 -10.60
CA ARG A 50 -1.28 2.41 -10.88
C ARG A 50 -0.23 2.06 -9.83
N ILE A 51 1.03 2.05 -10.25
CA ILE A 51 2.19 1.92 -9.38
C ILE A 51 3.11 3.11 -9.65
N PHE A 52 3.60 3.75 -8.60
CA PHE A 52 4.54 4.87 -8.70
C PHE A 52 5.79 4.58 -7.87
N PRO A 53 6.99 4.92 -8.35
CA PRO A 53 8.16 4.98 -7.48
C PRO A 53 7.95 6.10 -6.44
N SER A 54 8.40 5.87 -5.22
CA SER A 54 8.41 6.90 -4.18
C SER A 54 9.51 7.91 -4.48
N LYS A 55 9.23 9.20 -4.20
CA LYS A 55 10.21 10.28 -4.38
C LYS A 55 11.23 10.36 -3.24
N SER A 56 10.84 9.93 -2.05
CA SER A 56 11.65 10.06 -0.84
C SER A 56 12.51 8.83 -0.57
N ASP A 57 12.19 7.70 -1.19
CA ASP A 57 12.85 6.42 -0.96
C ASP A 57 12.86 5.61 -2.28
N PRO A 58 14.03 5.43 -2.92
CA PRO A 58 14.15 4.69 -4.18
C PRO A 58 13.66 3.24 -4.11
N GLU A 59 13.72 2.62 -2.93
CA GLU A 59 13.31 1.24 -2.71
C GLU A 59 11.81 1.12 -2.42
N ALA A 60 11.10 2.25 -2.30
CA ALA A 60 9.67 2.28 -2.03
C ALA A 60 8.83 2.49 -3.29
N GLN A 61 7.77 1.72 -3.41
CA GLN A 61 6.74 1.87 -4.44
C GLN A 61 5.37 2.11 -3.81
N GLN A 62 4.58 2.96 -4.46
CA GLN A 62 3.22 3.29 -4.08
C GLN A 62 2.24 2.58 -5.02
N PHE A 63 1.50 1.63 -4.46
CA PHE A 63 0.43 0.90 -5.12
C PHE A 63 -0.88 1.64 -4.88
N VAL A 64 -1.64 1.86 -5.94
CA VAL A 64 -2.83 2.70 -5.91
C VAL A 64 -3.99 1.98 -6.59
N LYS A 65 -5.13 1.93 -5.91
CA LYS A 65 -6.38 1.40 -6.49
C LYS A 65 -7.60 2.18 -6.01
N TRP A 66 -8.53 2.49 -6.92
CA TRP A 66 -9.80 3.12 -6.61
C TRP A 66 -10.83 2.09 -6.16
N PHE A 67 -11.57 2.41 -5.10
CA PHE A 67 -12.69 1.62 -4.61
C PHE A 67 -13.91 2.52 -4.44
N ASN A 68 -15.03 2.13 -5.04
CA ASN A 68 -16.34 2.76 -4.79
C ASN A 68 -16.88 2.44 -3.38
N THR A 69 -16.47 1.30 -2.79
CA THR A 69 -16.89 0.81 -1.48
C THR A 69 -16.27 1.59 -0.32
N ILE A 70 -15.06 2.14 -0.48
CA ILE A 70 -14.41 2.90 0.59
C ILE A 70 -15.06 4.28 0.70
N ARG A 71 -15.94 4.44 1.69
CA ARG A 71 -16.57 5.74 2.07
C ARG A 71 -17.06 6.55 0.86
N THR A 72 -17.84 5.88 0.00
CA THR A 72 -18.44 6.40 -1.24
C THR A 72 -17.47 6.81 -2.35
N GLY A 73 -16.24 6.27 -2.35
CA GLY A 73 -15.26 6.48 -3.41
C GLY A 73 -13.95 7.06 -2.89
N ARG A 74 -12.92 6.22 -2.79
CA ARG A 74 -11.56 6.64 -2.44
C ARG A 74 -10.53 5.74 -3.11
N TYR A 75 -9.33 6.29 -3.28
CA TYR A 75 -8.13 5.52 -3.53
C TYR A 75 -7.68 4.87 -2.23
N MET A 76 -7.35 3.58 -2.29
CA MET A 76 -6.43 2.93 -1.36
C MET A 76 -5.01 3.14 -1.87
N ILE A 77 -4.15 3.64 -1.00
CA ILE A 77 -2.72 3.79 -1.24
C ILE A 77 -2.00 2.82 -0.31
N VAL A 78 -1.15 1.96 -0.87
CA VAL A 78 -0.30 1.04 -0.11
C VAL A 78 1.15 1.30 -0.51
N ILE A 79 1.98 1.66 0.45
CA ILE A 79 3.40 1.91 0.21
C ILE A 79 4.19 0.69 0.66
N VAL A 80 4.92 0.10 -0.28
CA VAL A 80 5.74 -1.10 -0.10
C VAL A 80 7.20 -0.72 -0.29
N VAL A 81 8.06 -1.14 0.63
CA VAL A 81 9.51 -1.12 0.44
C VAL A 81 9.95 -2.50 0.01
N SER A 82 10.83 -2.54 -0.98
CA SER A 82 11.44 -3.75 -1.53
C SER A 82 12.94 -3.70 -1.26
N GLN A 83 13.47 -4.68 -0.53
CA GLN A 83 14.91 -4.85 -0.41
C GLN A 83 15.33 -6.03 -1.29
N ASN A 84 15.70 -5.72 -2.54
CA ASN A 84 15.88 -6.72 -3.59
C ASN A 84 16.96 -7.76 -3.25
N ASP A 85 18.06 -7.36 -2.61
CA ASP A 85 19.14 -8.27 -2.21
C ASP A 85 18.69 -9.36 -1.22
N LEU A 86 17.60 -9.12 -0.49
CA LEU A 86 17.06 -10.05 0.51
C LEU A 86 15.72 -10.69 0.10
N ASP A 87 15.20 -10.36 -1.09
CA ASP A 87 13.85 -10.75 -1.54
C ASP A 87 12.77 -10.46 -0.48
N ARG A 88 12.92 -9.30 0.19
CA ARG A 88 12.07 -8.90 1.31
C ARG A 88 11.24 -7.68 0.93
N HIS A 89 9.93 -7.83 1.10
CA HIS A 89 8.98 -6.77 0.82
C HIS A 89 8.04 -6.56 1.99
N TRP A 90 7.84 -5.31 2.40
CA TRP A 90 6.94 -4.99 3.50
C TRP A 90 6.17 -3.70 3.27
N ILE A 91 4.95 -3.67 3.81
CA ILE A 91 4.14 -2.45 3.84
C ILE A 91 4.72 -1.54 4.92
N ILE A 92 5.09 -0.33 4.52
CA ILE A 92 5.35 0.74 5.49
C ILE A 92 4.01 1.36 5.88
N THR A 93 3.21 1.91 4.98
CA THR A 93 1.94 2.53 5.36
C THR A 93 0.86 2.22 4.34
N ALA A 94 -0.39 2.29 4.79
CA ALA A 94 -1.56 2.27 3.94
C ALA A 94 -2.54 3.33 4.43
N TYR A 95 -3.21 3.99 3.50
CA TYR A 95 -4.22 5.01 3.81
C TYR A 95 -5.18 5.21 2.65
N THR A 96 -6.28 5.93 2.90
CA THR A 96 -7.27 6.23 1.86
C THR A 96 -7.34 7.73 1.56
N MET A 97 -7.54 8.09 0.30
CA MET A 97 -7.67 9.50 -0.10
C MET A 97 -8.62 9.68 -1.29
N ARG A 98 -9.24 10.85 -1.42
CA ARG A 98 -10.22 11.12 -2.50
C ARG A 98 -9.61 11.52 -3.85
N LYS A 99 -8.43 12.13 -3.85
CA LYS A 99 -7.76 12.62 -5.05
C LYS A 99 -6.33 12.15 -5.03
N LEU A 100 -5.81 11.62 -6.12
CA LEU A 100 -4.38 11.29 -6.18
C LEU A 100 -3.53 12.57 -6.15
N PRO A 101 -2.36 12.54 -5.49
CA PRO A 101 -1.38 13.59 -5.65
C PRO A 101 -1.02 13.68 -7.14
N LYS A 102 -0.87 14.89 -7.67
CA LYS A 102 -0.40 15.07 -9.05
C LYS A 102 1.03 14.52 -9.16
N HIS A 103 1.18 13.28 -9.58
CA HIS A 103 2.48 12.78 -10.03
C HIS A 103 2.73 13.43 -11.40
N LYS A 104 3.71 14.34 -11.48
CA LYS A 104 4.18 14.80 -12.79
C LYS A 104 4.75 13.57 -13.50
N GLN A 105 4.00 13.03 -14.45
CA GLN A 105 4.52 12.05 -15.41
C GLN A 105 5.57 12.79 -16.23
N TYR A 106 6.84 12.52 -15.96
CA TYR A 106 7.88 12.85 -16.93
C TYR A 106 7.82 11.73 -17.97
N ARG A 107 7.21 12.03 -19.11
CA ARG A 107 7.44 11.27 -20.33
C ARG A 107 8.93 11.41 -20.66
N THR A 108 9.63 10.29 -20.72
CA THR A 108 10.96 10.21 -21.32
C THR A 108 10.86 10.53 -22.81
#